data_AF-A0A962G9S8-F1
#
_entry.id   AF-A0A962G9S8-F1
#
_cell.length_a   1.000
_cell.length_b   1.000
_cell.length_c   1.000
_cell.angle_alpha   90.00
_cell.angle_beta   90.00
_cell.angle_gamma   90.00
#
_symmetry.space_group_name_H-M   'P 1'
#
loop_
_entity.id
_entity.type
_entity.pdbx_description
1 polymer ?
#
loop_
_entity_poly.entity_id
_entity_poly.type
_entity_poly.pdbx_seq_one_letter_code
_entity_poly.pdbx_strand_id
1 'polypeptide(L)' 'ASVSADLPSMRAVGYRQGWAYLDGRIGLEQFRLDAIHATRQLAKRQITWLRSELDARLLDPEAAEVADRLERAVRDFLGS' A
#
# COMPACT_ATOMS: atom_id res chain seq x y z
N ALA A 1 -4.44 27.60 -4.57
CA ALA A 1 -5.17 26.73 -3.63
C ALA A 1 -4.28 26.50 -2.41
N SER A 2 -4.72 26.90 -1.21
CA SER A 2 -3.96 26.64 0.02
C SER A 2 -4.11 25.16 0.40
N VAL A 3 -3.02 24.41 0.42
CA VAL A 3 -3.01 23.04 0.96
C VAL A 3 -3.18 23.16 2.48
N SER A 4 -4.19 22.52 3.05
CA SER A 4 -4.42 22.43 4.50
C SER A 4 -4.39 20.97 4.97
N ALA A 5 -4.06 20.76 6.24
CA ALA A 5 -3.91 19.43 6.84
C ALA A 5 -5.21 18.59 6.85
N ASP A 6 -6.36 19.23 6.65
CA ASP A 6 -7.68 18.59 6.71
C ASP A 6 -8.16 18.04 5.36
N LEU A 7 -7.39 18.23 4.29
CA LEU A 7 -7.75 17.72 2.97
C LEU A 7 -7.77 16.17 2.97
N PRO A 8 -8.68 15.54 2.20
CA PRO A 8 -8.70 14.08 2.06
C PRO A 8 -7.37 13.47 1.62
N SER A 9 -6.61 14.19 0.77
CA SER A 9 -5.27 13.81 0.31
C SER A 9 -4.26 13.71 1.46
N MET A 10 -4.43 14.50 2.52
CA MET A 10 -3.57 14.45 3.71
C MET A 10 -3.74 13.16 4.52
N ARG A 11 -4.78 12.36 4.25
CA ARG A 11 -4.96 11.04 4.88
C ARG A 11 -4.14 9.93 4.20
N ALA A 12 -3.52 10.21 3.05
CA ALA A 12 -2.60 9.29 2.42
C ALA A 12 -1.39 8.99 3.33
N VAL A 13 -0.84 7.79 3.20
CA VAL A 13 0.33 7.36 3.96
C VAL A 13 1.50 8.33 3.69
N GLY A 14 2.16 8.77 4.76
CA GLY A 14 3.33 9.65 4.69
C GLY A 14 3.00 11.14 4.60
N TYR A 15 1.80 11.56 4.19
CA TYR A 15 1.47 12.97 4.00
C TYR A 15 1.31 13.74 5.31
N ARG A 16 0.67 13.16 6.34
CA ARG A 16 0.60 13.82 7.67
C ARG A 16 1.96 13.93 8.33
N GLN A 17 2.78 12.89 8.22
CA GLN A 17 4.13 12.87 8.74
C GLN A 17 4.98 13.91 8.02
N GLY A 18 4.88 13.99 6.69
CA GLY A 18 5.58 14.98 5.87
C GLY A 18 5.16 16.40 6.22
N TRP A 19 3.86 16.64 6.42
CA TRP A 19 3.36 17.94 6.87
C TRP A 19 3.89 18.33 8.25
N ALA A 20 3.90 17.41 9.22
CA ALA A 20 4.46 17.68 10.53
C ALA A 20 5.96 18.01 10.49
N TYR A 21 6.71 17.40 9.56
CA TYR A 21 8.11 17.74 9.32
C TYR A 21 8.27 19.12 8.69
N LEU A 22 7.49 19.44 7.65
CA LEU A 22 7.51 20.76 7.00
C LEU A 22 7.08 21.89 7.94
N ASP A 23 6.20 21.59 8.90
CA ASP A 23 5.72 22.50 9.95
C ASP A 23 6.69 22.57 11.16
N GLY A 24 7.87 21.93 11.06
CA GLY A 24 8.91 21.95 12.09
C GLY A 24 8.57 21.21 13.39
N ARG A 25 7.46 20.47 13.43
CA ARG A 25 6.99 19.74 14.63
C ARG A 25 7.75 18.44 14.89
N ILE A 26 8.33 17.83 13.86
CA ILE A 26 9.15 16.64 13.98
C ILE A 26 10.43 16.77 13.13
N GLY A 27 11.49 16.06 13.51
CA GLY A 27 12.73 15.98 12.74
C GLY A 27 12.64 14.98 11.57
N LEU A 28 13.63 15.04 10.67
CA LEU A 28 13.72 14.17 9.49
C LEU A 28 13.75 12.67 9.85
N GLU A 29 14.48 12.31 10.90
CA GLU A 29 14.59 10.91 11.34
C GLU A 29 13.23 10.37 11.82
N GLN A 30 12.53 11.15 12.64
CA GLN A 30 11.20 10.80 13.12
C GLN A 30 10.20 10.68 11.96
N PHE A 31 10.25 11.63 11.01
CA PHE A 31 9.44 11.56 9.79
C PHE A 31 9.68 10.26 9.02
N ARG A 32 10.95 9.87 8.82
CA ARG A 32 11.31 8.64 8.11
C ARG A 32 10.76 7.40 8.81
N LEU A 33 10.95 7.30 10.12
CA LEU A 33 10.46 6.17 10.92
C LEU A 33 8.93 6.06 10.86
N ASP A 34 8.22 7.18 11.03
CA ASP A 34 6.76 7.19 10.99
C ASP A 34 6.22 6.86 9.60
N ALA A 35 6.87 7.32 8.54
CA ALA A 35 6.52 6.96 7.17
C ALA A 35 6.68 5.46 6.91
N ILE A 36 7.79 4.86 7.37
CA ILE A 36 8.02 3.40 7.28
C ILE A 36 6.93 2.64 8.05
N HIS A 37 6.62 3.06 9.28
CA HIS A 37 5.57 2.44 10.08
C HIS A 37 4.21 2.52 9.41
N ALA A 38 3.83 3.69 8.91
CA ALA A 38 2.55 3.90 8.23
C ALA A 38 2.43 3.02 6.97
N THR A 39 3.50 2.89 6.18
CA THR A 39 3.54 2.02 4.99
C THR A 39 3.40 0.55 5.35
N ARG A 40 4.11 0.06 6.38
CA ARG A 40 3.98 -1.33 6.86
C ARG A 40 2.56 -1.64 7.34
N GLN A 41 1.95 -0.71 8.06
CA GLN A 41 0.57 -0.87 8.54
C GLN A 41 -0.44 -0.87 7.38
N LEU A 42 -0.23 -0.05 6.35
CA LEU A 42 -1.05 -0.09 5.15
C LEU A 42 -0.93 -1.44 4.44
N ALA A 43 0.30 -1.89 4.16
CA ALA A 43 0.55 -3.17 3.49
C ALA A 43 -0.06 -4.34 4.29
N LYS A 44 0.12 -4.37 5.61
CA LYS A 44 -0.50 -5.37 6.49
C LYS A 44 -2.01 -5.36 6.38
N ARG A 45 -2.66 -4.19 6.39
CA ARG A 45 -4.12 -4.09 6.24
C ARG A 45 -4.59 -4.60 4.88
N GLN A 46 -3.89 -4.27 3.80
CA GLN A 46 -4.20 -4.78 2.46
C GLN A 46 -4.11 -6.31 2.42
N ILE A 47 -3.04 -6.89 2.96
CA ILE A 47 -2.86 -8.35 3.03
C ILE A 47 -3.95 -8.99 3.90
N THR A 48 -4.26 -8.44 5.07
CA THR A 48 -5.32 -8.97 5.94
C THR A 48 -6.67 -8.96 5.23
N TRP A 49 -7.00 -7.90 4.49
CA TRP A 49 -8.25 -7.82 3.74
C TRP A 49 -8.28 -8.83 2.58
N LEU A 50 -7.18 -8.99 1.84
CA LEU A 50 -7.08 -10.00 0.79
C LEU A 50 -7.17 -11.43 1.33
N ARG A 51 -6.70 -11.70 2.55
CA ARG A 51 -6.84 -13.03 3.20
C ARG A 51 -8.28 -13.39 3.53
N SER A 52 -9.19 -12.42 3.64
CA SER A 52 -10.61 -12.69 3.82
C SER A 52 -11.35 -12.98 2.51
N GLU A 53 -10.68 -12.84 1.35
CA GLU A 53 -11.26 -13.15 0.06
C GLU A 53 -11.10 -14.65 -0.25
N LEU A 54 -12.21 -15.40 -0.16
CA LEU A 54 -12.19 -16.87 -0.25
C LEU A 54 -12.01 -17.39 -1.68
N ASP A 55 -12.45 -16.61 -2.68
CA ASP A 55 -12.39 -16.99 -4.10
C ASP A 55 -11.16 -16.40 -4.83
N ALA A 56 -10.27 -15.72 -4.10
CA ALA A 56 -9.08 -15.11 -4.68
C ALA A 56 -8.02 -16.18 -5.03
N ARG A 57 -7.48 -16.09 -6.25
CA ARG A 57 -6.31 -16.87 -6.67
C ARG A 57 -5.03 -16.19 -6.16
N LEU A 58 -4.36 -16.80 -5.18
CA LEU A 58 -3.08 -16.31 -4.68
C LEU A 58 -1.92 -16.66 -5.61
N LEU A 59 -1.17 -15.64 -6.00
CA LEU A 59 0.04 -15.72 -6.80
C LEU A 59 1.20 -15.13 -6.01
N ASP A 60 2.23 -15.95 -5.79
CA ASP A 60 3.47 -15.49 -5.17
C ASP A 60 4.35 -14.84 -6.23
N PRO A 61 4.64 -13.52 -6.15
CA PRO A 61 5.45 -12.83 -7.15
C PRO A 61 6.90 -13.30 -7.18
N GLU A 62 7.39 -13.99 -6.15
CA GLU A 62 8.76 -14.50 -6.09
C GLU A 62 8.88 -15.93 -6.65
N ALA A 63 7.76 -16.60 -6.92
CA ALA A 63 7.77 -17.93 -7.52
C ALA A 63 8.23 -17.87 -8.99
N ALA A 64 9.15 -18.75 -9.38
CA ALA A 64 9.72 -18.78 -10.74
C ALA A 64 8.65 -18.90 -11.84
N GLU A 65 7.57 -19.64 -11.57
CA GLU A 65 6.47 -19.92 -12.50
C GLU A 65 5.29 -18.93 -12.38
N VAL A 66 5.44 -17.81 -11.66
CA VAL A 66 4.32 -16.89 -11.43
C VAL A 66 3.76 -16.29 -12.72
N ALA A 67 4.62 -15.98 -13.69
CA ALA A 67 4.21 -15.41 -14.97
C ALA A 67 3.30 -16.38 -15.73
N ASP A 68 3.70 -17.65 -15.85
CA ASP A 68 2.92 -18.68 -16.52
C ASP A 68 1.60 -18.96 -15.79
N ARG A 69 1.63 -18.98 -14.44
CA ARG A 69 0.42 -19.15 -13.63
C ARG A 69 -0.54 -17.97 -13.81
N LEU A 70 -0.03 -16.75 -13.88
CA LEU A 70 -0.81 -15.54 -14.12
C LEU A 70 -1.46 -15.59 -15.51
N GLU A 71 -0.69 -15.92 -16.56
CA GLU A 71 -1.21 -16.01 -17.92
C GLU A 71 -2.35 -17.04 -18.00
N ARG A 72 -2.16 -18.25 -17.47
CA ARG A 72 -3.21 -19.27 -17.42
C ARG A 72 -4.44 -18.78 -16.66
N ALA A 73 -4.25 -18.13 -15.50
CA ALA A 73 -5.36 -17.64 -14.71
C ALA A 73 -6.20 -16.59 -15.45
N VAL A 74 -5.54 -15.68 -16.19
CA VAL A 74 -6.22 -14.67 -17.01
C VAL A 74 -6.93 -15.33 -18.18
N ARG A 75 -6.29 -16.30 -18.85
CA ARG A 75 -6.86 -17.07 -19.95
C ARG A 75 -8.14 -17.79 -19.55
N ASP A 76 -8.09 -18.53 -18.44
CA ASP A 76 -9.25 -19.25 -17.89
C ASP A 76 -10.40 -18.30 -17.54
N PHE A 77 -10.08 -17.09 -17.05
CA PHE A 77 -11.07 -16.07 -16.72
C PHE A 77 -11.77 -15.49 -17.95
N LEU A 78 -11.02 -15.31 -19.05
CA LEU A 78 -11.55 -14.77 -20.31
C LEU A 78 -12.24 -15.82 -21.19
N GLY A 79 -12.09 -17.11 -20.88
CA GLY A 79 -12.76 -18.21 -21.58
C GLY A 79 -12.22 -18.50 -22.99
N SER A 80 -10.95 -18.17 -23.27
CA SER A 80 -10.29 -18.33 -24.58
C SER A 80 -9.07 -19.22 -24.52
#